data_AF-A0A5D0SKA3-F1
#
_entry.id   AF-A0A5D0SKA3-F1
#
_cell.length_a   1.000
_cell.length_b   1.000
_cell.length_c   1.000
_cell.angle_alpha   90.00
_cell.angle_beta   90.00
_cell.angle_gamma   90.00
#
_symmetry.space_group_name_H-M   'P 1'
#
loop_
_entity.id
_entity.type
_entity.pdbx_description
1 polymer ?
#
loop_
_entity_poly.entity_id
_entity_poly.type
_entity_poly.pdbx_seq_one_letter_code
_entity_poly.pdbx_strand_id
1 'polypeptide(L)'
;MRRFTVFLVLILSLSICAFSVTGVSYNPRDIIIRPTDKSIDVKVNTEKSMPGSYYTGETLNLSFSVSEDAYVAILDIMPNGRVDVLFPNKYDQNNFMKGGKTYSLPTERSSTNYSLKV
;
A
#
# COMPACT_ATOMS: atom_id res chain seq x y z
N MET A 1 -35.26 -50.77 34.53
CA MET A 1 -34.40 -50.50 33.34
C MET A 1 -34.25 -49.00 33.05
N ARG A 2 -35.34 -48.22 32.97
CA ARG A 2 -35.33 -46.76 32.70
C ARG A 2 -34.41 -45.89 33.60
N ARG A 3 -34.29 -46.22 34.90
CA ARG A 3 -33.42 -45.49 35.86
C ARG A 3 -31.92 -45.75 35.66
N PHE A 4 -31.56 -46.91 35.12
CA PHE A 4 -30.17 -47.30 34.85
C PHE A 4 -29.65 -46.61 33.58
N THR A 5 -30.53 -46.44 32.59
CA THR A 5 -30.24 -45.72 31.34
C THR A 5 -29.94 -44.24 31.59
N VAL A 6 -30.65 -43.59 32.52
CA VAL A 6 -30.42 -42.18 32.88
C VAL A 6 -29.06 -42.00 33.56
N PHE A 7 -28.66 -42.92 34.43
CA PHE A 7 -27.35 -42.87 35.10
C PHE A 7 -26.19 -43.06 34.11
N LEU A 8 -26.34 -43.97 33.14
CA LEU A 8 -25.34 -44.21 32.11
C LEU A 8 -25.14 -42.98 31.20
N VAL A 9 -26.22 -42.30 30.83
CA VAL A 9 -26.18 -41.08 30.00
C VAL A 9 -25.52 -39.91 30.75
N LEU A 10 -25.76 -39.79 32.07
CA LEU A 10 -25.16 -38.75 32.90
C LEU A 10 -23.64 -38.92 33.07
N ILE A 11 -23.17 -40.16 33.19
CA ILE A 11 -21.73 -40.46 33.29
C ILE A 11 -21.05 -40.22 31.94
N LEU A 12 -21.72 -40.57 30.83
CA LEU A 12 -21.20 -40.34 29.50
C LEU A 12 -21.12 -38.84 29.17
N SER A 13 -22.10 -38.03 29.59
CA SER A 13 -22.06 -36.58 29.38
C SER A 13 -20.97 -35.89 30.20
N LEU A 14 -20.67 -36.36 31.40
CA LEU A 14 -19.62 -35.80 32.26
C LEU A 14 -18.21 -36.09 31.70
N SER A 15 -17.99 -37.28 31.12
CA SER A 15 -16.72 -37.63 30.47
C SER A 15 -16.45 -36.83 29.20
N ILE A 16 -17.49 -36.41 28.45
CA ILE A 16 -17.34 -35.60 27.23
C ILE A 16 -16.90 -34.16 27.58
N CYS A 17 -17.35 -33.61 28.72
CA CYS A 17 -16.92 -32.30 29.20
C CYS A 17 -15.46 -32.27 29.68
N ALA A 18 -14.92 -33.39 30.19
CA ALA A 18 -13.53 -33.46 30.65
C ALA A 18 -12.50 -33.43 29.50
N PHE A 19 -12.92 -33.78 28.28
CA PHE A 19 -12.01 -33.89 27.14
C PHE A 19 -11.86 -32.57 26.34
N SER A 20 -12.65 -31.54 26.63
CA SER A 20 -12.75 -30.33 25.80
C SER A 20 -11.71 -29.25 26.12
N VAL A 21 -10.84 -29.43 27.11
CA VAL A 21 -9.87 -28.40 27.52
C VAL A 21 -8.48 -28.71 26.97
N THR A 22 -8.31 -28.59 25.65
CA THR A 22 -6.98 -28.42 25.05
C THR A 22 -6.82 -26.95 24.68
N GLY A 23 -6.42 -26.12 25.65
CA GLY A 23 -6.08 -24.73 25.41
C GLY A 23 -4.77 -24.64 24.64
N VAL A 24 -4.80 -24.13 23.42
CA VAL A 24 -3.57 -23.82 22.66
C VAL A 24 -2.92 -22.62 23.33
N SER A 25 -1.74 -22.81 23.89
CA SER A 25 -0.93 -21.72 24.45
C SER A 25 -0.13 -21.06 23.33
N TYR A 26 -0.43 -19.78 23.04
CA TYR A 26 0.32 -18.99 22.07
C TYR A 26 1.43 -18.21 22.79
N ASN A 27 2.69 -18.51 22.48
CA ASN A 27 3.84 -17.75 22.99
C ASN A 27 4.23 -16.65 21.97
N PRO A 28 4.03 -15.36 22.28
CA PRO A 28 4.30 -14.27 21.34
C PRO A 28 5.80 -14.08 21.01
N ARG A 29 6.71 -14.77 21.72
CA ARG A 29 8.16 -14.69 21.47
C ARG A 29 8.65 -15.53 20.28
N ASP A 30 7.82 -16.40 19.72
CA ASP A 30 8.17 -17.23 18.56
C ASP A 30 7.87 -16.56 17.20
N ILE A 31 7.35 -15.33 17.21
CA ILE A 31 7.08 -14.57 15.99
C ILE A 31 8.41 -13.99 15.48
N ILE A 32 9.04 -14.69 14.53
CA ILE A 32 10.20 -14.17 13.80
C ILE A 32 9.69 -13.30 12.66
N ILE A 33 9.85 -11.99 12.78
CA ILE A 33 9.62 -11.04 11.68
C ILE A 33 10.81 -11.15 10.74
N ARG A 34 10.64 -11.81 9.60
CA ARG A 34 11.59 -11.72 8.49
C ARG A 34 11.16 -10.56 7.59
N PRO A 35 11.90 -9.45 7.51
CA PRO A 35 11.63 -8.45 6.50
C PRO A 35 11.79 -9.10 5.12
N THR A 36 10.77 -8.99 4.28
CA THR A 36 10.87 -9.39 2.88
C THR A 36 11.74 -8.35 2.18
N ASP A 37 12.77 -8.79 1.46
CA ASP A 37 13.62 -7.95 0.61
C ASP A 37 12.87 -7.47 -0.66
N LYS A 38 11.68 -6.91 -0.49
CA LYS A 38 10.88 -6.34 -1.57
C LYS A 38 11.34 -4.91 -1.82
N SER A 39 12.15 -4.73 -2.86
CA SER A 39 12.45 -3.41 -3.41
C SER A 39 11.38 -3.00 -4.42
N ILE A 40 10.88 -1.76 -4.30
CA ILE A 40 10.01 -1.16 -5.32
C ILE A 40 10.91 -0.36 -6.27
N ASP A 41 10.87 -0.70 -7.56
CA ASP A 41 11.56 0.07 -8.59
C ASP A 41 10.67 1.23 -9.02
N VAL A 42 11.25 2.43 -9.06
CA VAL A 42 10.56 3.67 -9.46
C VAL A 42 11.29 4.26 -10.65
N LYS A 43 10.53 4.63 -11.69
CA LYS A 43 11.05 5.34 -12.86
C LYS A 43 10.32 6.65 -13.02
N VAL A 44 11.05 7.72 -13.29
CA VAL A 44 10.52 9.06 -13.56
C VAL A 44 11.20 9.56 -14.83
N ASN A 45 10.40 10.03 -15.78
CA ASN A 45 10.87 10.57 -17.05
C ASN A 45 10.22 11.92 -17.33
N THR A 46 11.01 12.82 -17.88
CA THR A 46 10.58 14.14 -18.38
C THR A 46 10.76 14.19 -19.89
N GLU A 47 10.02 15.07 -20.56
CA GLU A 47 10.14 15.25 -22.02
C GLU A 47 11.58 15.59 -22.46
N LYS A 48 12.25 16.49 -21.73
CA LYS A 48 13.66 16.79 -21.97
C LYS A 48 14.51 15.77 -21.23
N SER A 49 15.38 15.06 -21.96
CA SER A 49 16.34 14.11 -21.38
C SER A 49 17.33 14.85 -20.48
N MET A 50 17.54 14.37 -19.25
CA MET A 50 18.51 14.97 -18.32
C MET A 50 19.93 14.97 -18.93
N PRO A 51 20.71 16.08 -18.87
CA PRO A 51 20.44 17.34 -18.17
C PRO A 51 19.71 18.39 -19.05
N GLY A 52 18.48 18.10 -19.45
CA GLY A 52 17.60 19.02 -20.16
C GLY A 52 17.28 20.24 -19.29
N SER A 53 17.50 21.43 -19.83
CA SER A 53 17.14 22.68 -19.17
C SER A 53 15.76 23.15 -19.62
N TYR A 54 14.98 23.66 -18.68
CA TYR A 54 13.67 24.27 -18.90
C TYR A 54 13.76 25.79 -18.72
N TYR A 55 13.01 26.52 -19.52
CA TYR A 55 12.86 27.97 -19.34
C TYR A 55 11.72 28.27 -18.36
N THR A 56 11.82 29.40 -17.66
CA THR A 56 10.72 29.87 -16.79
C THR A 56 9.44 30.03 -17.59
N GLY A 57 8.35 29.48 -17.06
CA GLY A 57 7.03 29.44 -17.67
C GLY A 57 6.80 28.27 -18.64
N GLU A 58 7.84 27.49 -18.94
CA GLU A 58 7.73 26.29 -19.78
C GLU A 58 6.95 25.19 -19.06
N THR A 59 6.16 24.44 -19.82
CA THR A 59 5.39 23.32 -19.29
C THR A 59 6.28 22.10 -19.08
N LEU A 60 6.19 21.50 -17.90
CA LEU A 60 6.86 20.25 -17.56
C LEU A 60 5.92 19.07 -17.80
N ASN A 61 6.20 18.26 -18.81
CA ASN A 61 5.56 16.97 -19.03
C ASN A 61 6.32 15.88 -18.27
N LEU A 62 5.69 15.32 -17.23
CA LEU A 62 6.27 14.30 -16.37
C LEU A 62 5.49 12.99 -16.47
N SER A 63 6.22 11.89 -16.58
CA SER A 63 5.68 10.54 -16.50
C SER A 63 6.45 9.70 -15.48
N PHE A 64 5.79 8.72 -14.89
CA PHE A 64 6.38 7.86 -13.88
C PHE A 64 5.78 6.44 -13.89
N SER A 65 6.48 5.48 -13.33
CA SER A 65 5.99 4.12 -13.09
C SER A 65 6.60 3.52 -11.82
N VAL A 66 5.88 2.56 -11.23
CA VAL A 66 6.29 1.79 -10.06
C VAL A 66 6.22 0.29 -10.38
N SER A 67 7.12 -0.53 -9.84
CA SER A 67 7.12 -1.98 -10.10
C SER A 67 5.98 -2.74 -9.40
N GLU A 68 5.52 -2.24 -8.26
CA GLU A 68 4.45 -2.84 -7.46
C GLU A 68 3.36 -1.79 -7.13
N ASP A 69 2.19 -2.27 -6.72
CA ASP A 69 1.10 -1.41 -6.26
C ASP A 69 1.56 -0.53 -5.09
N ALA A 70 1.48 0.79 -5.24
CA ALA A 70 2.02 1.75 -4.28
C ALA A 70 1.25 3.06 -4.25
N TYR A 71 1.33 3.77 -3.13
CA TYR A 71 0.94 5.18 -3.05
C TYR A 71 2.12 6.05 -3.46
N VAL A 72 1.91 6.94 -4.44
CA VAL A 72 2.98 7.75 -5.03
C VAL A 72 2.81 9.23 -4.68
N ALA A 73 3.90 9.88 -4.26
CA ALA A 73 3.97 11.33 -4.17
C ALA A 73 5.13 11.85 -5.03
N ILE A 74 4.89 12.91 -5.80
CA ILE A 74 5.90 13.59 -6.60
C ILE A 74 6.08 14.99 -6.03
N LEU A 75 7.32 15.28 -5.65
CA LEU A 75 7.72 16.52 -5.01
C LEU A 75 8.68 17.27 -5.92
N ASP A 76 8.49 18.58 -6.02
CA ASP A 76 9.50 19.49 -6.53
C ASP A 76 10.27 20.07 -5.34
N ILE A 77 11.60 19.97 -5.39
CA ILE A 77 12.48 20.44 -4.33
C ILE A 77 13.39 21.49 -4.93
N MET A 78 13.15 22.74 -4.56
CA MET A 78 13.93 23.86 -5.08
C MET A 78 15.27 24.03 -4.37
N PRO A 79 16.26 24.71 -4.99
CA PRO A 79 17.57 24.96 -4.37
C PRO A 79 17.52 25.71 -3.03
N ASN A 80 16.45 26.47 -2.77
CA ASN A 80 16.26 27.18 -1.50
C ASN A 80 15.60 26.32 -0.40
N GLY A 81 15.35 25.03 -0.66
CA GLY A 81 14.73 24.10 0.28
C GLY A 81 13.20 24.15 0.32
N ARG A 82 12.54 24.96 -0.51
CA ARG A 82 11.08 24.89 -0.67
C ARG A 82 10.70 23.55 -1.32
N VAL A 83 9.66 22.93 -0.79
CA VAL A 83 9.10 21.67 -1.31
C VAL A 83 7.67 21.92 -1.74
N ASP A 84 7.40 21.68 -3.02
CA ASP A 84 6.07 21.80 -3.61
C ASP A 84 5.56 20.40 -3.98
N VAL A 85 4.36 20.03 -3.53
CA VAL A 85 3.75 18.73 -3.85
C VAL A 85 3.05 18.83 -5.20
N LEU A 86 3.63 18.20 -6.23
CA LEU A 86 3.06 18.18 -7.57
C LEU A 86 1.95 17.14 -7.69
N PHE A 87 2.08 16.00 -7.00
CA PHE A 87 1.11 14.91 -7.00
C PHE A 87 1.17 14.12 -5.67
N PRO A 88 0.04 13.72 -5.07
CA PRO A 88 -1.32 14.16 -5.40
C PRO A 88 -1.51 15.64 -5.12
N ASN A 89 -2.45 16.27 -5.81
CA ASN A 89 -2.83 17.65 -5.59
C ASN A 89 -4.37 17.79 -5.59
N LYS A 90 -4.88 19.00 -5.35
CA LYS A 90 -6.34 19.24 -5.24
C LYS A 90 -7.13 18.84 -6.49
N TYR A 91 -6.49 18.82 -7.66
CA TYR A 91 -7.09 18.44 -8.94
C TYR A 91 -6.94 16.95 -9.24
N ASP A 92 -5.93 16.29 -8.67
CA ASP A 92 -5.53 14.92 -8.96
C ASP A 92 -5.14 14.19 -7.67
N GLN A 93 -6.15 13.66 -6.98
CA GLN A 93 -6.02 13.23 -5.58
C GLN A 93 -5.72 11.75 -5.40
N ASN A 94 -6.09 10.91 -6.37
CA ASN A 94 -5.98 9.47 -6.22
C ASN A 94 -4.55 9.01 -6.54
N ASN A 95 -3.74 8.87 -5.49
CA ASN A 95 -2.33 8.52 -5.58
C ASN A 95 -2.01 7.03 -5.47
N PHE A 96 -3.02 6.16 -5.41
CA PHE A 96 -2.80 4.72 -5.50
C PHE A 96 -2.55 4.30 -6.94
N MET A 97 -1.36 3.78 -7.20
CA MET A 97 -0.86 3.43 -8.51
C MET A 97 -0.64 1.94 -8.60
N LYS A 98 -1.02 1.37 -9.75
CA LYS A 98 -0.82 -0.04 -10.05
C LYS A 98 0.59 -0.27 -10.54
N GLY A 99 1.21 -1.33 -10.03
CA GLY A 99 2.52 -1.79 -10.48
C GLY A 99 2.53 -2.09 -11.98
N GLY A 100 3.64 -1.80 -12.65
CA GLY A 100 3.84 -2.09 -14.07
C GLY A 100 3.07 -1.19 -15.05
N LYS A 101 2.33 -0.18 -14.59
CA LYS A 101 1.71 0.86 -15.43
C LYS A 101 2.53 2.14 -15.39
N THR A 102 2.66 2.79 -16.55
CA THR A 102 3.19 4.16 -16.66
C THR A 102 2.04 5.16 -16.61
N TYR A 103 2.22 6.22 -15.83
CA TYR A 103 1.29 7.32 -15.65
C TYR A 103 1.96 8.61 -16.11
N SER A 104 1.19 9.51 -16.72
CA SER A 104 1.59 10.89 -16.98
C SER A 104 0.83 11.81 -16.05
N LEU A 105 1.41 12.96 -15.71
CA LEU A 105 0.70 14.04 -15.01
C LEU A 105 0.24 15.11 -16.02
N PRO A 106 -1.01 15.60 -15.96
CA PRO A 106 -2.13 15.10 -15.14
C PRO A 106 -2.49 13.64 -15.41
N THR A 107 -2.89 12.90 -14.36
CA THR A 107 -3.37 11.53 -14.58
C THR A 107 -4.73 11.53 -15.27
N GLU A 108 -5.07 10.39 -15.88
CA GLU A 108 -6.40 10.13 -16.48
C GLU A 108 -7.56 10.32 -15.47
N ARG A 109 -7.26 10.32 -14.17
CA ARG A 109 -8.24 10.46 -13.08
C ARG A 109 -8.31 11.89 -12.53
N SER A 110 -7.57 12.82 -13.11
CA SER A 110 -7.61 14.22 -12.72
C SER A 110 -9.00 14.81 -12.97
N SER A 111 -9.49 15.62 -12.03
CA SER A 111 -10.76 16.34 -12.14
C SER A 111 -10.74 17.49 -13.15
N THR A 112 -9.56 17.96 -13.52
CA THR A 112 -9.39 19.03 -14.52
C THR A 112 -8.02 18.92 -15.21
N ASN A 113 -7.86 19.64 -16.32
CA ASN A 113 -6.57 19.77 -16.97
C ASN A 113 -5.73 20.81 -16.24
N TYR A 114 -4.62 20.40 -15.65
CA TYR A 114 -3.61 21.29 -15.08
C TYR A 114 -2.28 21.12 -15.81
N SER A 115 -1.40 22.11 -15.69
CA SER A 115 -0.06 22.04 -16.25
C SER A 115 0.96 22.34 -15.16
N LEU A 116 2.02 21.55 -15.11
CA LEU A 116 3.18 21.82 -14.29
C LEU A 116 4.04 22.84 -15.02
N LYS A 117 4.48 23.89 -14.33
CA LYS A 117 5.32 24.94 -14.92
C LYS A 117 6.61 25.07 -14.13
N VAL A 118 7.71 25.31 -14.85
CA VAL A 118 9.03 25.64 -14.29
C VAL A 118 9.15 27.13 -14.03
#